data_AF-A0A7S4R4Y6-F1
#
_entry.id   AF-A0A7S4R4Y6-F1
#
_cell.length_a   1.000
_cell.length_b   1.000
_cell.length_c   1.000
_cell.angle_alpha   90.00
_cell.angle_beta   90.00
_cell.angle_gamma   90.00
#
_symmetry.space_group_name_H-M   'P 1'
#
loop_
_entity.id
_entity.type
_entity.pdbx_description
1 polymer ?
#
loop_
_entity_poly.entity_id
_entity_poly.type
_entity_poly.pdbx_seq_one_letter_code
_entity_poly.pdbx_strand_id
1 'polypeptide(L)'
;IQIPKTTYQCSIKFLVNELLNFSKKRQKLDNTIVKNLGGLYIIGTERNYSRRIDNQLRGRCGRQGDPGKSRFFLSLEDELLRIFGGSKIQDFMQNQLFDDVPLESELLTKSLDSAQKRVEEDRYDGRKSLFEYDEILNKQRAVVYYERRKILESTSVRDKILAYGEQIIEELISELKAKKFDINQALFLIENLFGTRLNISTLINKFGYDITKFDSF
;
A
#
# COMPACT_ATOMS: atom_id res chain seq x y z
N ILE A 1 -11.74 -33.70 -11.30
CA ILE A 1 -10.52 -34.43 -11.71
C ILE A 1 -10.81 -35.03 -13.08
N GLN A 2 -10.14 -34.56 -14.14
CA GLN A 2 -10.37 -35.11 -15.50
C GLN A 2 -9.93 -36.57 -15.53
N ILE A 3 -10.82 -37.45 -16.01
CA ILE A 3 -10.50 -38.87 -16.21
C ILE A 3 -9.61 -38.92 -17.46
N PRO A 4 -8.38 -39.45 -17.37
CA PRO A 4 -7.49 -39.54 -18.53
C PRO A 4 -8.14 -40.44 -19.59
N LYS A 5 -8.23 -39.94 -20.82
CA LYS A 5 -8.90 -40.61 -21.94
C LYS A 5 -7.93 -41.25 -22.93
N THR A 6 -6.65 -40.89 -22.88
CA THR A 6 -5.60 -41.41 -23.78
C THR A 6 -4.66 -42.36 -23.04
N THR A 7 -4.15 -43.38 -23.73
CA THR A 7 -3.30 -44.44 -23.16
C THR A 7 -2.06 -43.89 -22.45
N TYR A 8 -1.40 -42.88 -23.03
CA TYR A 8 -0.24 -42.23 -22.43
C TYR A 8 -0.57 -41.51 -21.11
N GLN A 9 -1.73 -40.85 -21.02
CA GLN A 9 -2.18 -40.23 -19.77
C GLN A 9 -2.44 -41.27 -18.67
N CYS A 10 -2.94 -42.46 -19.04
CA CYS A 10 -3.10 -43.58 -18.10
C CYS A 10 -1.74 -44.08 -17.59
N SER A 11 -0.74 -44.21 -18.46
CA SER A 11 0.63 -44.60 -18.09
C SER A 11 1.30 -43.57 -17.17
N ILE A 12 1.18 -42.27 -17.45
CA ILE A 12 1.68 -41.21 -16.55
C ILE A 12 0.99 -41.30 -15.19
N LYS A 13 -0.34 -41.42 -15.16
CA LYS A 13 -1.09 -41.51 -13.91
C LYS A 13 -0.64 -42.71 -13.08
N PHE A 14 -0.38 -43.85 -13.72
CA PHE A 14 0.16 -45.03 -13.06
C PHE A 14 1.54 -44.75 -12.43
N LEU A 15 2.47 -44.21 -13.21
CA LEU A 15 3.83 -43.89 -12.73
C LEU A 15 3.82 -42.86 -11.58
N VAL A 16 3.00 -41.82 -11.68
CA VAL A 16 2.85 -40.81 -10.63
C VAL A 16 2.27 -41.42 -9.35
N ASN A 17 1.29 -42.31 -9.47
CA ASN A 17 0.72 -43.00 -8.31
C ASN A 17 1.75 -43.90 -7.62
N GLU A 18 2.54 -44.66 -8.39
CA GLU A 18 3.64 -45.46 -7.84
C GLU A 18 4.68 -44.61 -7.11
N LEU A 19 5.09 -43.49 -7.71
CA LEU A 19 6.02 -42.55 -7.09
C LEU A 19 5.45 -41.93 -5.80
N LEU A 20 4.17 -41.56 -5.80
CA LEU A 20 3.48 -41.04 -4.62
C LEU A 20 3.42 -42.08 -3.50
N ASN A 21 3.15 -43.34 -3.82
CA ASN A 21 3.11 -44.43 -2.84
C ASN A 21 4.49 -44.65 -2.21
N PHE A 22 5.54 -44.71 -3.05
CA PHE A 22 6.91 -44.82 -2.59
C PHE A 22 7.30 -43.65 -1.67
N SER A 23 7.03 -42.42 -2.11
CA SER A 23 7.37 -41.20 -1.37
C SER A 23 6.61 -41.11 -0.05
N LYS A 24 5.32 -41.47 -0.02
CA LYS A 24 4.52 -41.50 1.21
C LYS A 24 5.04 -42.53 2.21
N LYS A 25 5.51 -43.69 1.75
CA LYS A 25 6.08 -44.72 2.64
C LYS A 25 7.35 -44.21 3.31
N ARG A 26 8.25 -43.60 2.54
CA ARG A 26 9.47 -42.99 3.07
C ARG A 26 9.16 -41.83 4.02
N GLN A 27 8.27 -40.93 3.61
CA GLN A 27 7.83 -39.80 4.44
C GLN A 27 7.25 -40.24 5.78
N LYS A 28 6.49 -41.34 5.83
CA LYS A 28 5.95 -41.89 7.09
C LYS A 28 7.06 -42.34 8.04
N LEU A 29 8.06 -43.06 7.52
CA LEU A 29 9.21 -43.50 8.31
C LEU A 29 10.00 -42.30 8.85
N ASP A 30 10.36 -41.36 7.97
CA ASP A 30 11.10 -40.15 8.34
C ASP A 30 10.31 -39.30 9.34
N ASN A 31 8.99 -39.19 9.18
CA ASN A 31 8.12 -38.48 10.12
C ASN A 31 8.19 -39.09 11.52
N THR A 32 8.08 -40.42 11.64
CA THR A 32 8.21 -41.11 12.94
C THR A 32 9.58 -40.88 13.57
N ILE A 33 10.66 -40.98 12.79
CA ILE A 33 12.03 -40.74 13.27
C ILE A 33 12.17 -39.31 13.80
N VAL A 34 11.79 -38.32 12.99
CA VAL A 34 11.89 -36.89 13.36
C VAL A 34 11.04 -36.57 14.58
N LYS A 35 9.83 -37.12 14.69
CA LYS A 35 8.98 -36.95 15.87
C LYS A 35 9.63 -37.51 17.14
N ASN A 36 10.21 -38.70 17.05
CA ASN A 36 10.90 -39.33 18.17
C ASN A 36 12.16 -38.56 18.59
N LEU A 37 12.81 -37.85 17.66
CA LEU A 37 13.94 -36.95 17.95
C LEU A 37 13.52 -35.58 18.53
N GLY A 38 12.22 -35.34 18.74
CA GLY A 38 11.70 -34.09 19.31
C GLY A 38 11.23 -33.06 18.27
N GLY A 39 11.22 -33.43 16.99
CA GLY A 39 10.67 -32.65 15.90
C GLY A 39 11.52 -31.46 15.46
N LEU A 40 10.88 -30.49 14.78
CA LEU A 40 11.59 -29.34 14.23
C LEU A 40 12.07 -28.40 15.37
N TYR A 41 13.37 -28.11 15.39
CA TYR A 41 13.98 -27.11 16.27
C TYR A 41 14.22 -25.82 15.50
N ILE A 42 13.67 -24.71 15.98
CA ILE A 42 13.86 -23.39 15.38
C ILE A 42 14.81 -22.57 16.23
N ILE A 43 15.81 -22.01 15.57
CA ILE A 43 16.79 -21.11 16.15
C ILE A 43 16.58 -19.73 15.53
N GLY A 44 16.15 -18.77 16.35
CA GLY A 44 16.21 -17.36 15.99
C GLY A 44 17.56 -16.80 16.41
N THR A 45 18.27 -16.16 15.48
CA THR A 45 19.58 -15.53 15.75
C THR A 45 19.45 -14.09 16.21
N GLU A 46 18.30 -13.48 15.94
CA GLU A 46 17.98 -12.09 16.28
C GLU A 46 16.47 -11.96 16.49
N ARG A 47 16.04 -10.80 16.99
CA ARG A 47 14.63 -10.42 17.08
C ARG A 47 14.28 -9.48 15.95
N ASN A 48 13.16 -9.76 15.28
CA ASN A 48 12.63 -8.84 14.28
C ASN A 48 12.03 -7.60 14.95
N TYR A 49 11.83 -6.56 14.15
CA TYR A 49 11.09 -5.36 14.56
C TYR A 49 9.63 -5.61 14.93
N SER A 50 9.09 -6.80 14.64
CA SER A 50 7.72 -7.16 14.99
C SER A 50 7.62 -8.54 15.62
N ARG A 51 6.92 -8.61 16.75
CA ARG A 51 6.64 -9.85 17.47
C ARG A 51 5.85 -10.84 16.62
N ARG A 52 5.02 -10.35 15.70
CA ARG A 52 4.27 -11.18 14.76
C ARG A 52 5.20 -12.01 13.87
N ILE A 53 6.29 -11.43 13.38
CA ILE A 53 7.25 -12.13 12.51
C ILE A 53 8.02 -13.19 13.30
N ASP A 54 8.43 -12.86 14.53
CA ASP A 54 9.06 -13.82 15.43
C ASP A 54 8.12 -15.01 15.73
N ASN A 55 6.84 -14.74 15.99
CA ASN A 55 5.83 -15.78 16.22
C ASN A 55 5.56 -16.60 14.95
N GLN A 56 5.65 -16.01 13.76
CA GLN A 56 5.57 -16.77 12.49
C GLN A 56 6.74 -17.73 12.35
N LEU A 57 7.94 -17.31 12.74
CA LEU A 57 9.11 -18.17 12.76
C LEU A 57 8.88 -19.31 13.75
N ARG A 58 8.51 -19.02 15.00
CA ARG A 58 8.16 -20.03 16.03
C ARG A 58 7.08 -21.00 15.56
N GLY A 59 6.04 -20.50 14.89
CA GLY A 59 4.93 -21.29 14.36
C GLY A 59 5.29 -22.21 13.19
N ARG A 60 6.54 -22.21 12.70
CA ARG A 60 7.00 -23.20 11.72
C ARG A 60 7.18 -24.59 12.34
N CYS A 61 7.44 -24.70 13.64
CA CYS A 61 7.49 -25.97 14.36
C CYS A 61 6.13 -26.32 14.98
N GLY A 62 5.98 -27.56 15.42
CA GLY A 62 4.83 -27.99 16.21
C GLY A 62 3.49 -27.96 15.48
N ARG A 63 3.50 -28.07 14.15
CA ARG A 63 2.26 -28.04 13.33
C ARG A 63 1.44 -29.29 13.61
N GLN A 64 0.11 -29.15 13.67
CA GLN A 64 -0.82 -30.27 13.87
C GLN A 64 -0.54 -31.10 15.15
N GLY A 65 0.04 -30.48 16.18
CA GLY A 65 0.38 -31.17 17.43
C GLY A 65 1.67 -31.99 17.37
N ASP A 66 2.46 -31.86 16.30
CA ASP A 66 3.79 -32.46 16.23
C ASP A 66 4.70 -31.91 17.34
N PRO A 67 5.69 -32.68 17.83
CA PRO A 67 6.71 -32.15 18.72
C PRO A 67 7.56 -31.12 17.98
N GLY A 68 8.06 -30.13 18.71
CA GLY A 68 8.93 -29.09 18.19
C GLY A 68 9.30 -28.10 19.29
N LYS A 69 10.43 -27.42 19.11
CA LYS A 69 10.90 -26.40 20.05
C LYS A 69 11.41 -25.20 19.27
N SER A 70 11.34 -24.03 19.90
CA SER A 70 11.92 -22.81 19.36
C SER A 70 12.70 -22.09 20.45
N ARG A 71 13.86 -21.52 20.09
CA ARG A 71 14.68 -20.70 20.98
C ARG A 71 15.29 -19.56 20.18
N PHE A 72 15.33 -18.38 20.79
CA PHE A 72 15.97 -17.20 20.23
C PHE A 72 17.24 -16.95 21.04
N PHE A 73 18.34 -16.74 20.33
CA PHE A 73 19.59 -16.25 20.87
C PHE A 73 19.73 -14.81 20.40
N LEU A 74 20.23 -13.95 21.27
CA LEU A 74 20.31 -12.51 21.02
C LEU A 74 21.64 -12.00 21.53
N SER A 75 22.20 -11.03 20.82
CA SER A 75 23.36 -10.28 21.28
C SER A 75 22.92 -8.90 21.76
N LEU A 76 23.64 -8.37 22.75
CA LEU A 76 23.44 -6.99 23.20
C LEU A 76 23.83 -5.98 22.11
N GLU A 77 24.63 -6.39 21.13
CA GLU A 77 25.03 -5.60 19.96
C GLU A 77 23.98 -5.57 18.84
N ASP A 78 22.92 -6.38 18.95
CA ASP A 78 21.86 -6.46 17.94
C ASP A 78 21.20 -5.09 17.74
N GLU A 79 20.82 -4.79 16.50
CA GLU A 79 20.32 -3.46 16.10
C GLU A 79 19.16 -2.97 16.98
N LEU A 80 18.24 -3.87 17.34
CA LEU A 80 17.07 -3.53 18.15
C LEU A 80 17.47 -3.07 19.56
N LEU A 81 18.46 -3.71 20.17
CA LEU A 81 19.00 -3.32 21.48
C LEU A 81 19.91 -2.10 21.36
N ARG A 82 20.64 -1.94 20.26
CA ARG A 82 21.48 -0.77 20.01
C ARG A 82 20.67 0.52 19.91
N ILE A 83 19.56 0.49 19.17
CA ILE A 83 18.72 1.68 18.94
C ILE A 83 17.83 1.97 20.15
N PHE A 84 17.33 0.95 20.84
CA PHE A 84 16.27 1.11 21.86
C PHE A 84 16.65 0.65 23.26
N GLY A 85 17.86 0.12 23.48
CA GLY A 85 18.34 -0.30 24.79
C GLY A 85 18.58 0.85 25.77
N GLY A 86 18.64 2.09 25.26
CA GLY A 86 18.89 3.28 26.08
C GLY A 86 20.29 3.29 26.71
N SER A 87 20.60 4.37 27.44
CA SER A 87 21.92 4.53 28.08
C SER A 87 22.21 3.42 29.09
N LYS A 88 21.22 3.00 29.86
CA LYS A 88 21.39 1.98 30.93
C LYS A 88 21.82 0.61 30.41
N ILE A 89 21.36 0.18 29.23
CA ILE A 89 21.81 -1.10 28.65
C ILE A 89 23.21 -0.94 28.07
N GLN A 90 23.52 0.21 27.46
CA GLN A 90 24.87 0.51 26.98
C GLN A 90 25.90 0.58 28.12
N ASP A 91 25.54 1.21 29.24
CA ASP A 91 26.37 1.27 30.44
C ASP A 91 26.55 -0.12 31.05
N PHE A 92 25.52 -0.97 31.03
CA PHE A 92 25.61 -2.36 31.47
C PHE A 92 26.50 -3.19 30.55
N MET A 93 26.40 -3.02 29.23
CA MET A 93 27.27 -3.64 28.23
C MET A 93 28.75 -3.25 28.43
N GLN A 94 29.02 -1.98 28.72
CA GLN A 94 30.39 -1.50 28.96
C GLN A 94 31.01 -2.02 30.25
N ASN A 95 30.19 -2.35 31.25
CA ASN A 95 30.64 -2.71 32.59
C ASN A 95 30.67 -4.22 32.88
N GLN A 96 30.08 -5.08 32.04
CA GLN A 96 30.08 -6.53 32.25
C GLN A 96 30.88 -7.29 31.17
N LEU A 97 32.10 -7.70 31.56
CA LEU A 97 32.94 -8.68 30.87
C LEU A 97 32.52 -10.11 31.25
N PHE A 98 31.35 -10.57 30.80
CA PHE A 98 30.96 -11.99 30.93
C PHE A 98 30.65 -12.54 29.53
N ASP A 99 31.69 -12.69 28.72
CA ASP A 99 31.54 -12.97 27.29
C ASP A 99 30.94 -14.34 26.96
N ASP A 100 31.00 -15.30 27.91
CA ASP A 100 30.64 -16.71 27.63
C ASP A 100 29.47 -17.27 28.46
N VAL A 101 28.80 -16.46 29.28
CA VAL A 101 27.67 -16.92 30.10
C VAL A 101 26.33 -16.42 29.53
N PRO A 102 25.34 -17.30 29.30
CA PRO A 102 24.00 -16.87 28.92
C PRO A 102 23.42 -15.89 29.95
N LEU A 103 23.15 -14.67 29.51
CA LEU A 103 22.62 -13.63 30.36
C LEU A 103 21.09 -13.76 30.47
N GLU A 104 20.62 -14.36 31.55
CA GLU A 104 19.18 -14.45 31.86
C GLU A 104 18.79 -13.31 32.80
N SER A 105 18.34 -12.19 32.23
CA SER A 105 17.82 -11.05 32.99
C SER A 105 16.39 -10.69 32.55
N GLU A 106 15.46 -10.69 33.51
CA GLU A 106 14.10 -10.22 33.28
C GLU A 106 14.06 -8.75 32.85
N LEU A 107 15.01 -7.92 33.32
CA LEU A 107 15.08 -6.51 32.98
C LEU A 107 15.39 -6.31 31.50
N LEU A 108 16.37 -7.06 30.97
CA LEU A 108 16.73 -6.99 29.55
C LEU A 108 15.60 -7.51 28.66
N THR A 109 14.92 -8.57 29.09
CA THR A 109 13.76 -9.11 28.38
C THR A 109 12.63 -8.06 28.29
N LYS A 110 12.32 -7.36 29.39
CA LYS A 110 11.32 -6.29 29.41
C LYS A 110 11.72 -5.10 28.53
N SER A 111 12.99 -4.71 28.54
CA SER A 111 13.49 -3.63 27.68
C SER A 111 13.41 -3.99 26.21
N LEU A 112 13.75 -5.23 25.84
CA LEU A 112 13.63 -5.75 24.49
C LEU A 112 12.17 -5.78 24.00
N ASP A 113 11.24 -6.28 24.81
CA ASP A 113 9.81 -6.27 24.48
C ASP A 113 9.27 -4.83 24.30
N SER A 114 9.73 -3.90 25.13
CA SER A 114 9.35 -2.48 25.04
C SER A 114 9.91 -1.82 23.77
N ALA A 115 11.16 -2.14 23.41
CA ALA A 115 11.80 -1.71 22.18
C ALA A 115 11.03 -2.20 20.94
N GLN A 116 10.70 -3.49 20.89
CA GLN A 116 9.90 -4.06 19.80
C GLN A 116 8.56 -3.35 19.68
N LYS A 117 7.85 -3.13 20.80
CA LYS A 117 6.56 -2.43 20.80
C LYS A 117 6.67 -1.01 20.24
N ARG A 118 7.70 -0.26 20.63
CA ARG A 118 7.92 1.11 20.13
C ARG A 118 8.17 1.15 18.62
N VAL A 119 8.94 0.20 18.08
CA VAL A 119 9.15 0.10 16.63
C VAL A 119 7.86 -0.28 15.91
N GLU A 120 7.05 -1.17 16.47
CA GLU A 120 5.75 -1.52 15.90
C GLU A 120 4.79 -0.32 15.87
N GLU A 121 4.77 0.50 16.92
CA GLU A 121 3.98 1.74 17.02
C GLU A 121 4.44 2.76 15.98
N ASP A 122 5.73 3.04 15.88
CA ASP A 122 6.28 3.97 14.87
C ASP A 122 5.96 3.53 13.42
N ARG A 123 6.12 2.23 13.13
CA ARG A 123 5.73 1.63 11.85
C ARG A 123 4.22 1.67 11.61
N TYR A 124 3.40 1.63 12.66
CA TYR A 124 1.96 1.77 12.55
C TYR A 124 1.57 3.21 12.21
N ASP A 125 2.15 4.19 12.92
CA ASP A 125 1.90 5.60 12.67
C ASP A 125 2.33 6.02 11.26
N GLY A 126 3.51 5.59 10.80
CA GLY A 126 3.94 5.85 9.42
C GLY A 126 2.98 5.26 8.37
N ARG A 127 2.41 4.08 8.62
CA ARG A 127 1.39 3.47 7.74
C ARG A 127 0.05 4.21 7.82
N LYS A 128 -0.32 4.70 9.00
CA LYS A 128 -1.53 5.49 9.20
C LYS A 128 -1.45 6.81 8.44
N SER A 129 -0.36 7.55 8.57
CA SER A 129 -0.15 8.79 7.81
C SER A 129 -0.18 8.52 6.31
N LEU A 130 0.49 7.47 5.82
CA LEU A 130 0.44 7.09 4.40
C LEU A 130 -0.99 6.79 3.93
N PHE A 131 -1.78 6.09 4.75
CA PHE A 131 -3.18 5.79 4.45
C PHE A 131 -4.05 7.06 4.40
N GLU A 132 -3.87 7.99 5.34
CA GLU A 132 -4.58 9.27 5.35
C GLU A 132 -4.30 10.10 4.09
N TYR A 133 -3.05 10.15 3.63
CA TYR A 133 -2.69 10.79 2.36
C TYR A 133 -3.31 10.09 1.16
N ASP A 134 -3.27 8.75 1.12
CA ASP A 134 -3.89 8.00 0.03
C ASP A 134 -5.41 8.16 0.01
N GLU A 135 -6.08 8.35 1.16
CA GLU A 135 -7.53 8.57 1.21
C GLU A 135 -7.94 9.84 0.44
N ILE A 136 -7.17 10.93 0.58
CA ILE A 136 -7.40 12.18 -0.16
C ILE A 136 -7.21 11.95 -1.66
N LEU A 137 -6.10 11.30 -2.04
CA LEU A 137 -5.80 11.00 -3.44
C LEU A 137 -6.84 10.05 -4.04
N ASN A 138 -7.32 9.08 -3.29
CA ASN A 138 -8.32 8.12 -3.73
C ASN A 138 -9.66 8.81 -4.01
N LYS A 139 -10.08 9.76 -3.16
CA LYS A 139 -11.27 10.60 -3.41
C LYS A 139 -11.12 11.39 -4.72
N GLN A 140 -9.97 12.02 -4.94
CA GLN A 140 -9.70 12.74 -6.20
C GLN A 140 -9.70 11.80 -7.41
N ARG A 141 -9.03 10.65 -7.32
CA ARG A 141 -9.01 9.63 -8.38
C ARG A 141 -10.41 9.12 -8.69
N ALA A 142 -11.25 8.90 -7.68
CA ALA A 142 -12.62 8.43 -7.88
C ALA A 142 -13.45 9.40 -8.73
N VAL A 143 -13.36 10.71 -8.47
CA VAL A 143 -14.04 11.74 -9.27
C VAL A 143 -13.51 11.76 -10.71
N VAL A 144 -12.17 11.77 -10.88
CA VAL A 144 -11.55 11.78 -12.21
C VAL A 144 -11.90 10.53 -12.99
N TYR A 145 -11.86 9.35 -12.36
CA TYR A 145 -12.20 8.08 -13.02
C TYR A 145 -13.69 8.00 -13.35
N TYR A 146 -14.56 8.54 -12.50
CA TYR A 146 -15.98 8.66 -12.78
C TYR A 146 -16.22 9.49 -14.04
N GLU A 147 -15.67 10.70 -14.12
CA GLU A 147 -15.84 11.56 -15.31
C GLU A 147 -15.21 10.96 -16.57
N ARG A 148 -14.01 10.39 -16.45
CA ARG A 148 -13.35 9.70 -17.58
C ARG A 148 -14.21 8.55 -18.09
N ARG A 149 -14.76 7.72 -17.21
CA ARG A 149 -15.62 6.61 -17.59
C ARG A 149 -16.90 7.11 -18.26
N LYS A 150 -17.52 8.15 -17.70
CA LYS A 150 -18.72 8.79 -18.25
C LYS A 150 -18.49 9.40 -19.65
N ILE A 151 -17.26 9.79 -19.98
CA ILE A 151 -16.90 10.25 -21.34
C ILE A 151 -16.68 9.04 -22.26
N LEU A 152 -15.88 8.06 -21.82
CA LEU A 152 -15.53 6.88 -22.62
C LEU A 152 -16.74 5.99 -22.95
N GLU A 153 -17.72 5.92 -22.05
CA GLU A 153 -18.94 5.11 -22.23
C GLU A 153 -20.09 5.90 -22.90
N SER A 154 -19.93 7.22 -23.10
CA SER A 154 -20.97 8.04 -23.74
C SER A 154 -20.98 7.87 -25.26
N THR A 155 -22.17 7.81 -25.85
CA THR A 155 -22.36 7.77 -27.31
C THR A 155 -22.00 9.10 -27.98
N SER A 156 -22.16 10.22 -27.26
CA SER A 156 -21.78 11.57 -27.69
C SER A 156 -21.35 12.42 -26.50
N VAL A 157 -20.31 13.23 -26.70
CA VAL A 157 -19.76 14.16 -25.69
C VAL A 157 -20.17 15.60 -25.96
N ARG A 158 -20.89 15.87 -27.07
CA ARG A 158 -21.20 17.22 -27.57
C ARG A 158 -21.89 18.08 -26.53
N ASP A 159 -22.96 17.56 -25.90
CA ASP A 159 -23.78 18.34 -24.96
C ASP A 159 -22.97 18.74 -23.73
N LYS A 160 -22.05 17.87 -23.26
CA LYS A 160 -21.16 18.19 -22.14
C LYS A 160 -20.14 19.26 -22.50
N ILE A 161 -19.57 19.20 -23.71
CA ILE A 161 -18.60 20.20 -24.19
C ILE A 161 -19.28 21.57 -24.29
N LEU A 162 -20.50 21.63 -24.82
CA LEU A 162 -21.27 22.87 -24.90
C LEU A 162 -21.58 23.43 -23.50
N ALA A 163 -22.04 22.58 -22.58
CA ALA A 163 -22.30 22.99 -21.20
C ALA A 163 -21.04 23.50 -20.49
N TYR A 164 -19.87 22.88 -20.69
CA TYR A 164 -18.60 23.39 -20.15
C TYR A 164 -18.19 24.71 -20.79
N GLY A 165 -18.42 24.88 -22.09
CA GLY A 165 -18.17 26.15 -22.78
C GLY A 165 -19.03 27.30 -22.23
N GLU A 166 -20.32 27.06 -22.02
CA GLU A 166 -21.24 28.02 -21.39
C GLU A 166 -20.78 28.39 -19.98
N GLN A 167 -20.42 27.40 -19.16
CA GLN A 167 -19.94 27.62 -17.80
C GLN A 167 -18.67 28.49 -17.76
N ILE A 168 -17.70 28.24 -18.65
CA ILE A 168 -16.46 29.03 -18.73
C ILE A 168 -16.77 30.48 -19.12
N ILE A 169 -17.69 30.69 -20.07
CA ILE A 169 -18.09 32.05 -20.48
C ILE A 169 -18.75 32.79 -19.32
N GLU A 170 -19.67 32.13 -18.59
CA GLU A 170 -20.34 32.72 -17.43
C GLU A 170 -19.34 33.12 -16.33
N GLU A 171 -18.35 32.26 -16.07
CA GLU A 171 -17.30 32.54 -15.09
C GLU A 171 -16.46 33.76 -15.50
N LEU A 172 -16.03 33.84 -16.77
CA LEU A 172 -15.29 34.99 -17.30
C LEU A 172 -16.09 36.30 -17.21
N ILE A 173 -17.40 36.26 -17.52
CA ILE A 173 -18.27 37.43 -17.40
C ILE A 173 -18.42 37.85 -15.94
N SER A 174 -18.56 36.89 -15.02
CA SER A 174 -18.63 37.15 -13.58
C SER A 174 -17.37 37.85 -13.06
N GLU A 175 -16.19 37.39 -13.48
CA GLU A 175 -14.91 37.99 -13.09
C GLU A 175 -14.70 39.39 -13.70
N LEU A 176 -15.20 39.64 -14.91
CA LEU A 176 -15.26 40.97 -15.51
C LEU A 176 -16.15 41.93 -14.71
N LYS A 177 -17.35 41.48 -14.32
CA LYS A 177 -18.26 42.29 -13.47
C LYS A 177 -17.63 42.62 -12.12
N ALA A 178 -16.87 41.70 -11.56
CA ALA A 178 -16.10 41.90 -10.33
C ALA A 178 -14.86 42.82 -10.51
N LYS A 179 -14.63 43.37 -11.71
CA LYS A 179 -13.46 44.20 -12.08
C LYS A 179 -12.10 43.56 -11.78
N LYS A 180 -12.04 42.22 -11.79
CA LYS A 180 -10.78 41.49 -11.61
C LYS A 180 -9.95 41.44 -12.90
N PHE A 181 -10.61 41.55 -14.06
CA PHE A 181 -9.99 41.52 -15.39
C PHE A 181 -10.38 42.74 -16.22
N ASP A 182 -9.49 43.10 -17.15
CA ASP A 182 -9.80 44.07 -18.20
C ASP A 182 -10.52 43.39 -19.37
N ILE A 183 -11.34 44.15 -20.10
CA ILE A 183 -12.17 43.64 -21.22
C ILE A 183 -11.28 43.02 -22.31
N ASN A 184 -10.12 43.62 -22.57
CA ASN A 184 -9.15 43.12 -23.54
C ASN A 184 -8.59 41.74 -23.15
N GLN A 185 -8.41 41.48 -21.85
CA GLN A 185 -7.90 40.20 -21.36
C GLN A 185 -8.95 39.10 -21.48
N ALA A 186 -10.21 39.40 -21.12
CA ALA A 186 -11.31 38.46 -21.29
C ALA A 186 -11.56 38.15 -22.77
N LEU A 187 -11.48 39.14 -23.66
CA LEU A 187 -11.54 38.93 -25.10
C LEU A 187 -10.50 37.94 -25.59
N PHE A 188 -9.24 38.15 -25.21
CA PHE A 188 -8.15 37.25 -25.57
C PHE A 188 -8.40 35.81 -25.06
N LEU A 189 -8.93 35.65 -23.85
CA LEU A 189 -9.26 34.33 -23.28
C LEU A 189 -10.38 33.63 -24.05
N ILE A 190 -11.44 34.36 -24.42
CA ILE A 190 -12.56 33.81 -25.19
C ILE A 190 -12.11 33.45 -26.62
N GLU A 191 -11.30 34.30 -27.27
CA GLU A 191 -10.74 34.01 -28.59
C GLU A 191 -9.88 32.74 -28.59
N ASN A 192 -9.08 32.54 -27.54
CA ASN A 192 -8.31 31.31 -27.35
C ASN A 192 -9.18 30.09 -27.08
N LEU A 193 -10.26 30.24 -26.29
CA LEU A 193 -11.20 29.15 -26.00
C LEU A 193 -11.86 28.60 -27.28
N PHE A 194 -12.28 29.50 -28.18
CA PHE A 194 -12.94 29.12 -29.43
C PHE A 194 -11.98 28.93 -30.61
N GLY A 195 -10.70 29.26 -30.46
CA GLY A 195 -9.72 29.23 -31.55
C GLY A 195 -10.08 30.16 -32.71
N THR A 196 -10.89 31.19 -32.46
CA THR A 196 -11.39 32.12 -33.48
C THR A 196 -11.25 33.55 -33.00
N ARG A 197 -10.93 34.47 -33.92
CA ARG A 197 -10.92 35.89 -33.62
C ARG A 197 -12.36 36.38 -33.56
N LEU A 198 -12.78 36.84 -32.40
CA LEU A 198 -14.12 37.36 -32.17
C LEU A 198 -14.08 38.84 -32.45
N ASN A 199 -14.43 39.21 -33.68
CA ASN A 199 -14.59 40.61 -34.03
C ASN A 199 -15.91 41.10 -33.42
N ILE A 200 -15.87 41.55 -32.16
CA ILE A 200 -17.06 41.93 -31.38
C ILE A 200 -17.93 42.93 -32.15
N SER A 201 -17.31 43.85 -32.89
CA SER A 201 -18.01 44.84 -33.73
C SER A 201 -18.98 44.19 -34.74
N THR A 202 -18.58 43.06 -35.34
CA THR A 202 -19.42 42.30 -36.27
C THR A 202 -20.49 41.47 -35.56
N LEU A 203 -20.23 40.99 -34.34
CA LEU A 203 -21.21 40.26 -33.52
C LEU A 203 -22.31 41.20 -33.00
N ILE A 204 -21.94 42.39 -32.53
CA ILE A 204 -22.87 43.44 -32.08
C ILE A 204 -23.78 43.86 -33.23
N ASN A 205 -23.22 44.10 -34.42
CA ASN A 205 -24.00 44.46 -35.62
C ASN A 205 -24.90 43.31 -36.11
N LYS A 206 -24.51 42.05 -35.90
CA LYS A 206 -25.28 40.86 -36.33
C LYS A 206 -26.41 40.50 -35.38
N PHE A 207 -26.25 40.75 -34.08
CA PHE A 207 -27.25 40.44 -33.05
C PHE A 207 -28.08 41.66 -32.60
N GLY A 208 -27.79 42.87 -33.10
CA GLY A 208 -28.62 44.05 -32.91
C GLY A 208 -28.72 44.53 -31.45
N TYR A 209 -27.71 44.24 -30.62
CA TYR A 209 -27.71 44.63 -29.21
C TYR A 209 -26.99 45.97 -29.01
N ASP A 210 -27.73 46.97 -28.53
CA ASP A 210 -27.18 48.26 -28.09
C ASP A 210 -26.33 48.08 -26.83
N ILE A 211 -25.05 48.43 -26.92
CA ILE A 211 -24.06 48.37 -25.82
C ILE A 211 -24.48 49.28 -24.64
N THR A 212 -25.36 50.25 -24.89
CA THR A 212 -25.90 51.19 -23.90
C THR A 212 -27.01 50.60 -23.02
N LYS A 213 -27.47 49.37 -23.32
CA LYS A 213 -28.46 48.62 -22.53
C LYS A 213 -27.87 47.41 -21.80
N PHE A 214 -26.61 47.48 -21.38
CA PHE A 214 -26.22 46.65 -20.24
C PHE A 214 -26.91 47.26 -19.02
N ASP A 215 -28.04 46.66 -18.64
CA ASP A 215 -28.81 47.06 -17.46
C ASP A 215 -27.84 47.30 -16.30
N SER A 216 -27.86 48.53 -15.81
CA SER A 216 -27.31 48.89 -14.51
C SER A 216 -28.20 48.26 -13.44
N PHE A 217 -27.82 47.07 -12.97
CA PHE A 217 -28.23 46.52 -11.68
C PHE A 217 -27.02 45.88 -10.99
#